data_AF-A0A7X0C735-F1
#
_entry.id   AF-A0A7X0C735-F1
#
_cell.length_a   1.000
_cell.length_b   1.000
_cell.length_c   1.000
_cell.angle_alpha   90.00
_cell.angle_beta   90.00
_cell.angle_gamma   90.00
#
_symmetry.space_group_name_H-M   'P 1'
#
loop_
_entity.id
_entity.type
_entity.pdbx_description
1 polymer ?
#
loop_
_entity_poly.entity_id
_entity_poly.type
_entity_poly.pdbx_seq_one_letter_code
_entity_poly.pdbx_strand_id
1 'polypeptide(L)'
;MEILLLEYDGRILDAVWIERVGGTDFAAIGGITGPRRELLQAAAAWAEWRGVRQVFRHRTPRHLVAEAPGSLVPAYAATGFHAIAQVSTYRWAPAGEPARDRPAKQLLSDPEHDKIWKRFETRFEVTYETAARGITEPPASATWHLDAVEHPDDPLLAEVETIIERGLRASARPGDRLYRLKWYVSGSRIDPTRVGGPGQPRWTSYAYLVDEHVIQVTEDLRMGTFGNWWEASLCVFGQELLTHVDEELTELLGTVLRRGGRPVGNVWSFGP
;
A
#
# COMPACT_ATOMS: atom_id res chain seq x y z
N MET A 1 -2.78 11.31 -2.83
CA MET A 1 -3.59 12.06 -3.80
C MET A 1 -4.76 12.62 -3.01
N GLU A 2 -5.04 13.90 -3.18
CA GLU A 2 -6.15 14.60 -2.53
C GLU A 2 -7.07 15.13 -3.60
N ILE A 3 -8.38 15.06 -3.38
CA ILE A 3 -9.39 15.51 -4.33
C ILE A 3 -10.20 16.60 -3.63
N LEU A 4 -10.25 17.79 -4.22
CA LEU A 4 -11.10 18.88 -3.77
C LEU A 4 -12.29 18.98 -4.72
N LEU A 5 -13.48 19.10 -4.16
CA LEU A 5 -14.74 19.18 -4.89
C LEU A 5 -15.33 20.58 -4.73
N LEU A 6 -15.82 21.14 -5.83
CA LEU A 6 -16.70 22.30 -5.80
C LEU A 6 -18.14 21.79 -5.85
N GLU A 7 -18.87 22.03 -4.78
CA GLU A 7 -20.25 21.60 -4.64
C GLU A 7 -21.19 22.80 -4.58
N TYR A 8 -22.38 22.64 -5.19
CA TYR A 8 -23.48 23.58 -5.07
C TYR A 8 -24.78 22.81 -4.96
N ASP A 9 -25.55 23.07 -3.91
CA ASP A 9 -26.85 22.44 -3.65
C ASP A 9 -26.80 20.89 -3.71
N GLY A 10 -25.78 20.31 -3.07
CA GLY A 10 -25.57 18.85 -3.02
C GLY A 10 -25.14 18.22 -4.35
N ARG A 11 -24.81 19.02 -5.38
CA ARG A 11 -24.28 18.54 -6.66
C ARG A 11 -22.81 18.91 -6.81
N ILE A 12 -22.01 17.93 -7.22
CA ILE A 12 -20.62 18.17 -7.62
C ILE A 12 -20.63 18.90 -8.96
N LEU A 13 -20.08 20.11 -8.96
CA LEU A 13 -19.93 20.93 -10.17
C LEU A 13 -18.60 20.68 -10.85
N ASP A 14 -17.52 20.67 -10.07
CA ASP A 14 -16.16 20.55 -10.56
C ASP A 14 -15.25 19.89 -9.51
N ALA A 15 -14.11 19.35 -9.95
CA ALA A 15 -13.12 18.69 -9.11
C ALA A 15 -11.69 19.01 -9.56
N VAL A 16 -10.78 19.11 -8.60
CA VAL A 16 -9.32 19.19 -8.81
C VAL A 16 -8.66 18.11 -7.99
N TRP A 17 -7.69 17.40 -8.55
CA TRP A 17 -6.89 16.44 -7.80
C TRP A 17 -5.44 16.88 -7.73
N ILE A 18 -4.89 16.75 -6.53
CA ILE A 18 -3.57 17.21 -6.15
C ILE A 18 -2.76 16.01 -5.71
N GLU A 19 -1.57 15.90 -6.28
CA GLU A 19 -0.67 14.79 -6.06
C GLU A 19 0.66 15.30 -5.50
N ARG A 20 1.10 14.70 -4.39
CA ARG A 20 2.46 14.90 -3.92
C ARG A 20 3.41 14.11 -4.81
N VAL A 21 4.38 14.81 -5.38
CA VAL A 21 5.40 14.17 -6.20
C VAL A 21 6.50 13.63 -5.28
N GLY A 22 6.70 12.31 -5.31
CA GLY A 22 7.66 11.65 -4.43
C GLY A 22 9.08 12.14 -4.69
N GLY A 23 9.84 12.39 -3.62
CA GLY A 23 11.23 12.82 -3.71
C GLY A 23 11.44 14.30 -4.05
N THR A 24 10.38 15.10 -4.14
CA THR A 24 10.46 16.54 -4.42
C THR A 24 9.81 17.37 -3.31
N ASP A 25 10.00 18.69 -3.36
CA ASP A 25 9.36 19.65 -2.47
C ASP A 25 8.12 20.30 -3.10
N PHE A 26 7.54 19.71 -4.16
CA PHE A 26 6.35 20.24 -4.80
C PHE A 26 5.18 19.24 -4.84
N ALA A 27 3.97 19.78 -4.87
CA ALA A 27 2.76 19.08 -5.25
C ALA A 27 2.36 19.47 -6.68
N ALA A 28 1.74 18.56 -7.42
CA ALA A 28 1.24 18.80 -8.76
C ALA A 28 -0.29 18.76 -8.77
N ILE A 29 -0.92 19.67 -9.52
CA ILE A 29 -2.31 19.49 -9.96
C ILE A 29 -2.29 18.42 -11.06
N GLY A 30 -2.77 17.23 -10.72
CA GLY A 30 -2.84 16.10 -11.65
C GLY A 30 -3.94 16.30 -12.70
N GLY A 31 -4.90 17.19 -12.41
CA GLY A 31 -5.87 17.70 -13.35
C GLY A 31 -7.07 18.35 -12.69
N ILE A 32 -7.97 18.85 -13.54
CA ILE A 32 -9.10 19.70 -13.17
C ILE A 32 -10.24 19.47 -14.16
N THR A 33 -11.48 19.38 -13.69
CA THR A 33 -12.66 19.21 -14.57
C THR A 33 -13.10 20.51 -15.24
N GLY A 34 -12.82 21.65 -14.59
CA GLY A 34 -13.14 22.98 -15.11
C GLY A 34 -12.28 24.05 -14.43
N PRO A 35 -11.79 25.09 -15.16
CA PRO A 35 -10.85 26.09 -14.64
C PRO A 35 -11.53 27.14 -13.75
N ARG A 36 -12.23 26.69 -12.71
CA ARG A 36 -12.90 27.55 -11.73
C ARG A 36 -11.86 28.17 -10.82
N ARG A 37 -11.97 29.49 -10.63
CA ARG A 37 -11.06 30.26 -9.79
C ARG A 37 -11.07 29.75 -8.35
N GLU A 38 -12.25 29.45 -7.85
CA GLU A 38 -12.51 28.97 -6.49
C GLU A 38 -11.76 27.68 -6.21
N LEU A 39 -11.76 26.77 -7.19
CA LEU A 39 -11.14 25.46 -7.10
C LEU A 39 -9.60 25.55 -7.15
N LEU A 40 -9.06 26.41 -8.02
CA LEU A 40 -7.62 26.68 -8.09
C LEU A 40 -7.11 27.40 -6.83
N GLN A 41 -7.89 28.33 -6.27
CA GLN A 41 -7.59 28.97 -4.99
C GLN A 41 -7.63 27.98 -3.83
N ALA A 42 -8.62 27.07 -3.81
CA ALA A 42 -8.69 25.99 -2.83
C ALA A 42 -7.48 25.05 -2.92
N ALA A 43 -7.01 24.74 -4.14
CA ALA A 43 -5.80 23.94 -4.33
C ALA A 43 -4.53 24.63 -3.81
N ALA A 44 -4.38 25.94 -4.05
CA ALA A 44 -3.29 26.74 -3.50
C ALA A 44 -3.34 26.78 -1.96
N ALA A 45 -4.51 27.08 -1.39
CA ALA A 45 -4.73 27.09 0.05
C ALA A 45 -4.47 25.71 0.68
N TRP A 46 -4.83 24.61 0.00
CA TRP A 46 -4.52 23.26 0.45
C TRP A 46 -3.00 23.04 0.58
N ALA A 47 -2.22 23.52 -0.39
CA ALA A 47 -0.76 23.40 -0.36
C ALA A 47 -0.14 24.20 0.80
N GLU A 48 -0.72 25.35 1.16
CA GLU A 48 -0.29 26.19 2.28
C GLU A 48 -0.69 25.60 3.65
N TRP A 49 -1.93 25.12 3.80
CA TRP A 49 -2.55 24.83 5.10
C TRP A 49 -2.20 23.45 5.67
N ARG A 50 -2.02 22.43 4.81
CA ARG A 50 -1.67 21.07 5.24
C ARG A 50 -0.17 20.89 5.56
N GLY A 51 0.58 21.98 5.66
CA GLY A 51 1.91 21.98 6.27
C GLY A 51 1.94 21.87 7.79
N VAL A 52 0.77 21.96 8.46
CA VAL A 52 0.67 22.06 9.93
C VAL A 52 -0.03 20.87 10.59
N ARG A 53 -0.73 20.01 9.84
CA ARG A 53 -1.43 18.83 10.39
C ARG A 53 -1.26 17.58 9.51
N GLN A 54 -0.27 16.74 9.84
CA GLN A 54 -0.41 15.28 10.07
C GLN A 54 0.94 14.54 10.04
N VAL A 55 1.28 13.92 11.18
CA VAL A 55 1.67 12.51 11.47
C VAL A 55 2.68 11.74 10.60
N PHE A 56 2.94 12.10 9.34
CA PHE A 56 4.07 11.52 8.58
C PHE A 56 5.09 12.62 8.27
N ARG A 57 6.38 12.36 8.50
CA ARG A 57 7.53 13.26 8.24
C ARG A 57 7.75 13.57 6.74
N HIS A 58 6.70 13.67 5.94
CA HIS A 58 6.80 14.13 4.57
C HIS A 58 6.80 15.65 4.55
N ARG A 59 7.88 16.24 4.00
CA ARG A 59 8.03 17.68 3.87
C ARG A 59 6.77 18.31 3.27
N THR A 60 6.30 19.39 3.89
CA THR A 60 5.29 20.28 3.31
C THR A 60 5.73 20.67 1.90
N PRO A 61 4.86 20.56 0.87
CA PRO A 61 5.25 21.01 -0.45
C PRO A 61 5.40 22.53 -0.39
N ARG A 62 6.55 23.04 -0.82
CA ARG A 62 6.85 24.48 -0.92
C ARG A 62 6.27 25.09 -2.18
N HIS A 63 6.00 24.27 -3.18
CA HIS A 63 5.53 24.70 -4.48
C HIS A 63 4.32 23.87 -4.91
N LEU A 64 3.36 24.53 -5.57
CA LEU A 64 2.26 23.89 -6.29
C LEU A 64 2.49 24.13 -7.78
N VAL A 65 2.61 23.06 -8.56
CA VAL A 65 2.82 23.12 -10.01
C VAL A 65 1.61 22.57 -10.75
N ALA A 66 1.40 23.04 -11.96
CA ALA A 66 0.38 22.51 -12.85
C ALA A 66 0.92 22.46 -14.28
N GLU A 67 0.68 21.35 -14.95
CA GLU A 67 0.77 21.29 -16.40
C GLU A 67 -0.58 21.68 -16.98
N ALA A 68 -0.59 22.67 -17.86
CA ALA A 68 -1.81 23.23 -18.40
C ALA A 68 -1.70 23.43 -19.91
N PRO A 69 -2.67 22.98 -20.72
CA PRO A 69 -2.74 23.39 -22.12
C PRO A 69 -2.94 24.91 -22.19
N GLY A 70 -2.52 25.52 -23.31
CA GLY A 70 -2.49 26.98 -23.48
C GLY A 70 -3.82 27.69 -23.17
N SER A 71 -4.96 27.03 -23.38
CA SER A 71 -6.28 27.56 -23.05
C SER A 71 -6.54 27.74 -21.55
N LEU A 72 -5.86 26.97 -20.68
CA LEU A 72 -6.02 27.06 -19.23
C LEU A 72 -5.00 28.00 -18.57
N VAL A 73 -3.90 28.33 -19.26
CA VAL A 73 -2.85 29.22 -18.73
C VAL A 73 -3.39 30.55 -18.18
N PRO A 74 -4.32 31.26 -18.84
CA PRO A 74 -4.88 32.49 -18.28
C PRO A 74 -5.62 32.28 -16.95
N ALA A 75 -6.31 31.16 -16.78
CA ALA A 75 -7.02 30.86 -15.54
C ALA A 75 -6.05 30.60 -14.38
N TYR A 76 -4.99 29.81 -14.62
CA TYR A 76 -3.91 29.59 -13.65
C TYR A 76 -3.20 30.90 -13.28
N ALA A 77 -2.88 31.73 -14.28
CA ALA A 77 -2.24 33.02 -14.05
C ALA A 77 -3.12 33.96 -13.21
N ALA A 78 -4.44 33.99 -13.47
CA ALA A 78 -5.39 34.77 -12.68
C ALA A 78 -5.49 34.32 -11.21
N THR A 79 -5.02 33.12 -10.88
CA THR A 79 -4.95 32.59 -9.51
C THR A 79 -3.54 32.61 -8.91
N GLY A 80 -2.59 33.31 -9.54
CA GLY A 80 -1.24 33.53 -9.00
C GLY A 80 -0.20 32.50 -9.42
N PHE A 81 -0.52 31.61 -10.37
CA PHE A 81 0.52 30.77 -10.97
C PHE A 81 1.38 31.59 -11.93
N HIS A 82 2.67 31.26 -11.98
CA HIS A 82 3.60 31.82 -12.93
C HIS A 82 4.06 30.74 -13.91
N ALA A 83 4.13 31.08 -15.20
CA ALA A 83 4.71 30.18 -16.20
C ALA A 83 6.21 30.04 -15.93
N ILE A 84 6.66 28.81 -15.68
CA ILE A 84 8.08 28.51 -15.40
C ILE A 84 8.78 27.79 -16.55
N ALA A 85 8.03 27.07 -17.40
CA ALA A 85 8.55 26.34 -18.55
C ALA A 85 7.42 26.07 -19.56
N GLN A 86 7.79 25.86 -20.81
CA GLN A 86 6.89 25.35 -21.86
C GLN A 86 7.37 23.97 -22.30
N VAL A 87 6.48 22.99 -22.25
CA VAL A 87 6.74 21.66 -22.81
C VAL A 87 6.04 21.58 -24.16
N SER A 88 6.83 21.50 -25.24
CA SER A 88 6.32 21.45 -26.62
C SER A 88 6.26 20.05 -27.20
N THR A 89 6.82 19.05 -26.52
CA THR A 89 6.85 17.67 -27.00
C THR A 89 6.78 16.69 -25.84
N TYR A 90 5.75 15.86 -25.86
CA TYR A 90 5.65 14.66 -25.02
C TYR A 90 5.90 13.47 -25.94
N ARG A 91 7.04 12.79 -25.80
CA ARG A 91 7.32 11.56 -26.52
C ARG A 91 7.48 10.41 -25.54
N TRP A 92 6.42 9.61 -25.39
CA TRP A 92 6.54 8.31 -24.76
C TRP A 92 7.00 7.31 -25.83
N ALA A 93 8.29 6.97 -25.80
CA ALA A 93 8.89 5.96 -26.66
C ALA A 93 9.80 5.08 -25.79
N PRO A 94 9.23 4.20 -24.95
CA PRO A 94 10.06 3.30 -24.16
C PRO A 94 10.79 2.37 -25.14
N ALA A 95 12.06 2.07 -24.85
CA ALA A 95 12.77 1.05 -25.62
C ALA A 95 12.08 -0.31 -25.39
N GLY A 96 11.82 -1.05 -26.47
CA GLY A 96 11.20 -2.37 -26.44
C GLY A 96 9.67 -2.37 -26.54
N GLU A 97 9.09 -3.56 -26.45
CA GLU A 97 7.64 -3.74 -26.48
C GLU A 97 7.02 -3.23 -25.16
N PRO A 98 5.98 -2.37 -25.21
CA PRO A 98 5.29 -1.94 -24.00
C PRO A 98 4.79 -3.14 -23.20
N ALA A 99 5.02 -3.10 -21.87
CA ALA A 99 4.53 -4.16 -21.00
C ALA A 99 3.00 -4.27 -21.12
N ARG A 100 2.51 -5.46 -21.47
CA ARG A 100 1.08 -5.74 -21.68
C ARG A 100 0.28 -5.73 -20.38
N ASP A 101 0.96 -5.97 -19.26
CA ASP A 101 0.38 -6.01 -17.93
C ASP A 101 0.85 -4.86 -17.04
N ARG A 102 -0.12 -4.23 -16.36
CA ARG A 102 0.13 -3.24 -15.31
C ARG A 102 0.85 -3.91 -14.14
N PRO A 103 1.93 -3.30 -13.60
CA PRO A 103 2.66 -3.87 -12.46
C PRO A 103 1.91 -3.70 -11.13
N ALA A 104 0.85 -2.90 -11.09
CA ALA A 104 -0.06 -2.80 -9.96
C ALA A 104 -1.50 -2.70 -10.47
N LYS A 105 -2.43 -3.39 -9.79
CA LYS A 105 -3.84 -3.47 -10.16
C LYS A 105 -4.71 -3.58 -8.90
N GLN A 106 -5.75 -2.74 -8.81
CA GLN A 106 -6.85 -2.95 -7.86
C GLN A 106 -7.79 -4.01 -8.40
N LEU A 107 -8.27 -4.91 -7.54
CA LEU A 107 -9.12 -6.05 -7.90
C LEU A 107 -10.59 -5.80 -7.53
N LEU A 108 -11.07 -4.58 -7.74
CA LEU A 108 -12.46 -4.21 -7.46
C LEU A 108 -13.39 -4.93 -8.45
N SER A 109 -14.28 -5.78 -7.94
CA SER A 109 -15.22 -6.58 -8.74
C SER A 109 -14.55 -7.40 -9.85
N ASP A 110 -13.29 -7.79 -9.64
CA ASP A 110 -12.50 -8.55 -10.61
C ASP A 110 -12.62 -10.06 -10.33
N PRO A 111 -12.96 -10.92 -11.30
CA PRO A 111 -13.01 -12.37 -11.08
C PRO A 111 -11.69 -12.99 -10.58
N GLU A 112 -10.56 -12.30 -10.79
CA GLU A 112 -9.26 -12.65 -10.23
C GLU A 112 -9.26 -12.62 -8.69
N HIS A 113 -9.99 -11.66 -8.09
CA HIS A 113 -10.17 -11.52 -6.64
C HIS A 113 -10.80 -12.77 -6.03
N ASP A 114 -11.94 -13.19 -6.58
CA ASP A 114 -12.70 -14.30 -6.01
C ASP A 114 -11.96 -15.63 -6.19
N LYS A 115 -11.21 -15.77 -7.29
CA LYS A 115 -10.37 -16.95 -7.55
C LYS A 115 -9.24 -17.07 -6.53
N ILE A 116 -8.52 -15.98 -6.24
CA ILE A 116 -7.41 -16.04 -5.27
C ILE A 116 -7.94 -16.24 -3.84
N TRP A 117 -9.06 -15.59 -3.49
CA TRP A 117 -9.73 -15.79 -2.20
C TRP A 117 -10.12 -17.25 -1.97
N LYS A 118 -10.89 -17.83 -2.91
CA LYS A 118 -11.35 -19.21 -2.78
C LYS A 118 -10.19 -20.18 -2.63
N ARG A 119 -9.09 -19.96 -3.35
CA ARG A 119 -7.88 -20.78 -3.23
C ARG A 119 -7.20 -20.59 -1.88
N PHE A 120 -7.11 -19.37 -1.37
CA PHE A 120 -6.55 -19.08 -0.05
C PHE A 120 -7.38 -19.75 1.06
N GLU A 121 -8.69 -19.50 1.09
CA GLU A 121 -9.62 -20.07 2.07
C GLU A 121 -9.55 -21.61 2.09
N THR A 122 -9.52 -22.23 0.90
CA THR A 122 -9.38 -23.69 0.77
C THR A 122 -8.03 -24.18 1.30
N ARG A 123 -6.93 -23.50 0.94
CA ARG A 123 -5.57 -23.95 1.26
C ARG A 123 -5.22 -23.80 2.74
N PHE A 124 -5.78 -22.78 3.38
CA PHE A 124 -5.46 -22.39 4.75
C PHE A 124 -6.63 -22.62 5.71
N GLU A 125 -7.70 -23.29 5.24
CA GLU A 125 -8.88 -23.70 6.01
C GLU A 125 -9.47 -22.56 6.86
N VAL A 126 -9.61 -21.40 6.23
CA VAL A 126 -10.05 -20.17 6.89
C VAL A 126 -11.18 -19.54 6.09
N THR A 127 -12.17 -18.99 6.78
CA THR A 127 -13.17 -18.08 6.23
C THR A 127 -13.14 -16.79 7.04
N TYR A 128 -13.89 -15.79 6.61
CA TYR A 128 -14.06 -14.56 7.40
C TYR A 128 -14.51 -14.85 8.84
N GLU A 129 -15.50 -15.74 9.00
CA GLU A 129 -16.09 -16.09 10.30
C GLU A 129 -15.11 -16.82 11.22
N THR A 130 -14.09 -17.47 10.66
CA THR A 130 -13.09 -18.21 11.44
C THR A 130 -11.74 -17.48 11.53
N ALA A 131 -11.53 -16.39 10.79
CA ALA A 131 -10.24 -15.69 10.68
C ALA A 131 -9.67 -15.22 12.02
N ALA A 132 -10.52 -14.89 12.99
CA ALA A 132 -10.10 -14.54 14.35
C ALA A 132 -9.33 -15.67 15.06
N ARG A 133 -9.59 -16.93 14.69
CA ARG A 133 -8.87 -18.12 15.22
C ARG A 133 -7.55 -18.39 14.50
N GLY A 134 -7.22 -17.59 13.47
CA GLY A 134 -6.06 -17.80 12.62
C GLY A 134 -6.32 -18.73 11.44
N ILE A 135 -5.26 -18.98 10.69
CA ILE A 135 -5.22 -19.91 9.56
C ILE A 135 -4.64 -21.26 9.97
N THR A 136 -4.91 -22.32 9.20
CA THR A 136 -4.10 -23.55 9.25
C THR A 136 -2.71 -23.23 8.70
N GLU A 137 -1.79 -22.87 9.61
CA GLU A 137 -0.43 -22.49 9.26
C GLU A 137 0.31 -23.66 8.58
N PRO A 138 1.00 -23.44 7.44
CA PRO A 138 1.75 -24.48 6.77
C PRO A 138 3.03 -24.85 7.55
N PRO A 139 3.63 -26.05 7.35
CA PRO A 139 4.82 -26.47 8.08
C PRO A 139 6.00 -25.49 8.02
N ALA A 140 6.19 -24.83 6.87
CA ALA A 140 7.14 -23.74 6.71
C ALA A 140 6.46 -22.40 7.07
N SER A 141 6.18 -22.21 8.36
CA SER A 141 5.67 -20.96 8.92
C SER A 141 6.36 -20.60 10.23
N ALA A 142 6.37 -19.31 10.55
CA ALA A 142 6.62 -18.79 11.88
C ALA A 142 5.64 -17.64 12.16
N THR A 143 5.21 -17.52 13.41
CA THR A 143 4.24 -16.51 13.84
C THR A 143 4.75 -15.76 15.05
N TRP A 144 4.76 -14.42 14.99
CA TRP A 144 5.22 -13.54 16.06
C TRP A 144 4.07 -12.74 16.65
N HIS A 145 4.23 -12.29 17.89
CA HIS A 145 3.33 -11.32 18.51
C HIS A 145 3.67 -9.91 18.04
N LEU A 146 2.64 -9.10 17.85
CA LEU A 146 2.68 -7.67 17.55
C LEU A 146 2.06 -6.82 18.66
N ASP A 147 1.99 -7.33 19.90
CA ASP A 147 1.42 -6.58 21.04
C ASP A 147 2.14 -5.26 21.34
N ALA A 148 3.40 -5.13 20.89
CA ALA A 148 4.17 -3.89 21.01
C ALA A 148 3.74 -2.81 19.99
N VAL A 149 2.90 -3.13 19.00
CA VAL A 149 2.35 -2.19 18.03
C VAL A 149 1.08 -1.56 18.62
N GLU A 150 1.15 -0.29 19.01
CA GLU A 150 0.02 0.36 19.70
C GLU A 150 -1.00 0.99 18.75
N HIS A 151 -0.54 1.46 17.58
CA HIS A 151 -1.36 2.21 16.65
C HIS A 151 -0.89 2.06 15.19
N PRO A 152 -1.72 2.39 14.18
CA PRO A 152 -1.37 2.19 12.77
C PRO A 152 -0.07 2.86 12.31
N ASP A 153 0.33 3.96 12.97
CA ASP A 153 1.51 4.76 12.61
C ASP A 153 2.75 4.40 13.45
N ASP A 154 2.75 3.23 14.10
CA ASP A 154 3.84 2.79 14.97
C ASP A 154 5.14 2.57 14.16
N PRO A 155 6.28 3.17 14.55
CA PRO A 155 7.56 2.93 13.90
C PRO A 155 7.94 1.45 13.81
N LEU A 156 7.57 0.64 14.80
CA LEU A 156 7.81 -0.80 14.80
C LEU A 156 7.14 -1.48 13.61
N LEU A 157 5.91 -1.09 13.28
CA LEU A 157 5.20 -1.63 12.13
C LEU A 157 5.90 -1.26 10.82
N ALA A 158 6.44 -0.05 10.71
CA ALA A 158 7.22 0.35 9.53
C ALA A 158 8.51 -0.49 9.36
N GLU A 159 9.17 -0.87 10.45
CA GLU A 159 10.33 -1.76 10.43
C GLU A 159 9.94 -3.19 10.02
N VAL A 160 8.84 -3.73 10.56
CA VAL A 160 8.26 -5.02 10.13
C VAL A 160 7.96 -5.01 8.64
N GLU A 161 7.27 -3.99 8.13
CA GLU A 161 6.95 -3.89 6.70
C GLU A 161 8.20 -3.79 5.84
N THR A 162 9.25 -3.11 6.31
CA THR A 162 10.55 -3.03 5.61
C THR A 162 11.21 -4.41 5.48
N ILE A 163 11.22 -5.19 6.56
CA ILE A 163 11.78 -6.56 6.57
C ILE A 163 10.97 -7.47 5.63
N ILE A 164 9.64 -7.42 5.73
CA ILE A 164 8.74 -8.24 4.90
C ILE A 164 8.86 -7.87 3.42
N GLU A 165 8.83 -6.58 3.07
CA GLU A 165 9.00 -6.12 1.69
C GLU A 165 10.34 -6.61 1.11
N ARG A 166 11.44 -6.45 1.85
CA ARG A 166 12.76 -6.92 1.42
C ARG A 166 12.78 -8.43 1.20
N GLY A 167 12.22 -9.21 2.14
CA GLY A 167 12.14 -10.67 2.02
C GLY A 167 11.31 -11.14 0.83
N LEU A 168 10.18 -10.48 0.57
CA LEU A 168 9.33 -10.78 -0.58
C LEU A 168 10.01 -10.47 -1.90
N ARG A 169 10.72 -9.34 -1.98
CA ARG A 169 11.49 -8.99 -3.18
C ARG A 169 12.61 -9.99 -3.44
N ALA A 170 13.33 -10.40 -2.40
CA ALA A 170 14.39 -11.40 -2.52
C ALA A 170 13.86 -12.78 -2.94
N SER A 171 12.64 -13.12 -2.54
CA SER A 171 12.00 -14.40 -2.84
C SER A 171 11.15 -14.38 -4.12
N ALA A 172 10.91 -13.21 -4.71
CA ALA A 172 10.07 -13.06 -5.90
C ALA A 172 10.80 -13.50 -7.16
N ARG A 173 10.11 -14.26 -8.00
CA ARG A 173 10.57 -14.70 -9.31
C ARG A 173 10.04 -13.75 -10.39
N PRO A 174 10.73 -13.60 -11.53
CA PRO A 174 10.18 -12.85 -12.65
C PRO A 174 8.81 -13.39 -13.07
N GLY A 175 7.81 -12.50 -13.11
CA GLY A 175 6.42 -12.84 -13.42
C GLY A 175 5.57 -13.21 -12.19
N ASP A 176 6.16 -13.30 -11.00
CA ASP A 176 5.39 -13.48 -9.77
C ASP A 176 4.43 -12.32 -9.53
N ARG A 177 3.32 -12.67 -8.89
CA ARG A 177 2.27 -11.75 -8.52
C ARG A 177 2.04 -11.86 -7.03
N LEU A 178 2.09 -10.72 -6.35
CA LEU A 178 1.79 -10.61 -4.93
C LEU A 178 0.42 -9.98 -4.77
N TYR A 179 -0.48 -10.71 -4.12
CA TYR A 179 -1.83 -10.29 -3.80
C TYR A 179 -1.87 -9.77 -2.38
N ARG A 180 -2.57 -8.67 -2.18
CA ARG A 180 -3.03 -8.20 -0.86
C ARG A 180 -4.53 -8.34 -0.81
N LEU A 181 -5.04 -9.08 0.16
CA LEU A 181 -6.47 -9.36 0.32
C LEU A 181 -6.94 -8.88 1.70
N LYS A 182 -8.11 -8.23 1.71
CA LYS A 182 -8.84 -7.81 2.90
C LYS A 182 -10.30 -8.21 2.74
N TRP A 183 -10.85 -8.95 3.70
CA TRP A 183 -12.25 -9.40 3.61
C TRP A 183 -13.18 -8.19 3.49
N TYR A 184 -14.14 -8.25 2.56
CA TYR A 184 -15.17 -7.24 2.28
C TYR A 184 -14.71 -5.81 1.91
N VAL A 185 -13.43 -5.49 1.95
CA VAL A 185 -12.93 -4.14 1.66
C VAL A 185 -12.34 -4.06 0.25
N SER A 186 -11.26 -4.79 0.00
CA SER A 186 -10.54 -4.69 -1.28
C SER A 186 -9.49 -5.79 -1.44
N GLY A 187 -9.17 -6.08 -2.69
CA GLY A 187 -7.94 -6.77 -3.05
C GLY A 187 -7.11 -5.93 -4.00
N SER A 188 -5.79 -6.12 -3.95
CA SER A 188 -4.88 -5.55 -4.95
C SER A 188 -3.82 -6.57 -5.31
N ARG A 189 -3.21 -6.39 -6.49
CA ARG A 189 -2.09 -7.19 -6.96
C ARG A 189 -0.96 -6.29 -7.40
N ILE A 190 0.27 -6.68 -7.07
CA ILE A 190 1.49 -6.07 -7.59
C ILE A 190 2.42 -7.12 -8.21
N ASP A 191 3.29 -6.67 -9.11
CA ASP A 191 4.51 -7.36 -9.52
C ASP A 191 5.66 -6.83 -8.63
N PRO A 192 6.18 -7.63 -7.69
CA PRO A 192 7.19 -7.18 -6.74
C PRO A 192 8.48 -6.66 -7.38
N THR A 193 8.75 -7.01 -8.64
CA THR A 193 9.96 -6.60 -9.36
C THR A 193 9.79 -5.27 -10.12
N ARG A 194 8.55 -4.76 -10.23
CA ARG A 194 8.19 -3.59 -11.05
C ARG A 194 7.48 -2.47 -10.27
N VAL A 195 7.53 -2.50 -8.94
CA VAL A 195 6.99 -1.45 -8.07
C VAL A 195 7.99 -1.03 -6.98
N GLY A 196 7.84 0.20 -6.46
CA GLY A 196 8.65 0.78 -5.38
C GLY A 196 10.01 1.36 -5.81
N GLY A 197 10.44 1.14 -7.06
CA GLY A 197 11.65 1.77 -7.62
C GLY A 197 11.41 3.17 -8.23
N PRO A 198 12.49 3.90 -8.58
CA PRO A 198 12.38 5.19 -9.27
C PRO A 198 11.56 5.08 -10.57
N GLY A 199 10.55 5.94 -10.73
CA GLY A 199 9.65 5.95 -11.89
C GLY A 199 8.65 4.78 -11.95
N GLN A 200 8.61 3.91 -10.93
CA GLN A 200 7.65 2.82 -10.83
C GLN A 200 6.47 3.20 -9.94
N PRO A 201 5.30 2.52 -10.09
CA PRO A 201 4.23 2.65 -9.12
C PRO A 201 4.70 2.30 -7.70
N ARG A 202 4.05 2.87 -6.69
CA ARG A 202 4.40 2.59 -5.29
C ARG A 202 4.16 1.12 -4.93
N TRP A 203 4.91 0.63 -3.95
CA TRP A 203 4.54 -0.60 -3.24
C TRP A 203 3.26 -0.33 -2.45
N THR A 204 2.20 -1.09 -2.72
CA THR A 204 0.87 -0.89 -2.10
C THR A 204 0.44 -2.04 -1.19
N SER A 205 1.36 -2.94 -0.89
CA SER A 205 1.12 -4.13 -0.09
C SER A 205 1.65 -3.92 1.33
N TYR A 206 1.03 -4.57 2.31
CA TYR A 206 1.40 -4.52 3.72
C TYR A 206 0.98 -5.83 4.39
N ALA A 207 1.68 -6.19 5.47
CA ALA A 207 1.58 -7.46 6.16
C ALA A 207 0.58 -7.44 7.33
N TYR A 208 0.35 -6.29 7.96
CA TYR A 208 -0.48 -6.19 9.16
C TYR A 208 -1.28 -4.88 9.25
N LEU A 209 -2.44 -4.94 9.91
CA LEU A 209 -3.22 -3.81 10.37
C LEU A 209 -3.73 -4.09 11.78
N VAL A 210 -3.82 -3.06 12.62
CA VAL A 210 -4.27 -3.17 14.02
C VAL A 210 -5.78 -3.39 14.15
N ASP A 211 -6.55 -3.20 13.08
CA ASP A 211 -8.01 -3.19 13.07
C ASP A 211 -8.64 -4.15 12.05
N GLU A 212 -7.82 -4.89 11.28
CA GLU A 212 -8.34 -5.77 10.24
C GLU A 212 -7.38 -6.91 9.89
N HIS A 213 -7.93 -8.06 9.49
CA HIS A 213 -7.14 -9.15 8.96
C HIS A 213 -6.62 -8.81 7.56
N VAL A 214 -5.32 -8.97 7.37
CA VAL A 214 -4.66 -8.73 6.08
C VAL A 214 -3.92 -9.97 5.64
N ILE A 215 -4.13 -10.35 4.39
CA ILE A 215 -3.40 -11.42 3.74
C ILE A 215 -2.52 -10.81 2.67
N GLN A 216 -1.27 -11.22 2.64
CA GLN A 216 -0.35 -10.94 1.56
C GLN A 216 0.18 -12.26 1.02
N VAL A 217 -0.03 -12.59 -0.25
CA VAL A 217 0.27 -13.94 -0.75
C VAL A 217 0.63 -13.97 -2.22
N THR A 218 1.55 -14.85 -2.62
CA THR A 218 1.84 -15.09 -4.03
C THR A 218 0.67 -15.78 -4.75
N GLU A 219 0.59 -15.64 -6.08
CA GLU A 219 -0.48 -16.28 -6.88
C GLU A 219 -0.59 -17.79 -6.65
N ASP A 220 0.54 -18.47 -6.46
CA ASP A 220 0.63 -19.91 -6.23
C ASP A 220 0.47 -20.32 -4.75
N LEU A 221 0.25 -19.34 -3.86
CA LEU A 221 0.10 -19.53 -2.41
C LEU A 221 1.33 -20.15 -1.72
N ARG A 222 2.51 -20.13 -2.36
CA ARG A 222 3.72 -20.75 -1.80
C ARG A 222 4.31 -19.97 -0.63
N MET A 223 4.13 -18.65 -0.61
CA MET A 223 4.66 -17.78 0.43
C MET A 223 3.78 -16.55 0.64
N GLY A 224 3.89 -15.95 1.82
CA GLY A 224 3.09 -14.80 2.17
C GLY A 224 3.06 -14.52 3.67
N THR A 225 2.13 -13.67 4.06
CA THR A 225 1.83 -13.32 5.44
C THR A 225 0.32 -13.35 5.71
N PHE A 226 -0.02 -13.57 6.97
CA PHE A 226 -1.37 -13.43 7.52
C PHE A 226 -1.27 -12.60 8.80
N GLY A 227 -1.75 -11.36 8.74
CA GLY A 227 -1.89 -10.48 9.89
C GLY A 227 -3.21 -10.74 10.61
N ASN A 228 -3.12 -11.21 11.85
CA ASN A 228 -4.26 -11.44 12.73
C ASN A 228 -4.38 -10.30 13.74
N TRP A 229 -5.22 -9.31 13.44
CA TRP A 229 -5.42 -8.17 14.34
C TRP A 229 -6.01 -8.59 15.70
N TRP A 230 -6.86 -9.63 15.73
CA TRP A 230 -7.50 -10.11 16.96
C TRP A 230 -6.52 -10.77 17.94
N GLU A 231 -5.58 -11.57 17.43
CA GLU A 231 -4.50 -12.15 18.22
C GLU A 231 -3.30 -11.19 18.38
N ALA A 232 -3.35 -10.03 17.71
CA ALA A 232 -2.20 -9.16 17.51
C ALA A 232 -0.96 -9.97 17.06
N SER A 233 -1.09 -10.75 15.99
CA SER A 233 -0.03 -11.63 15.51
C SER A 233 0.21 -11.53 14.01
N LEU A 234 1.43 -11.86 13.60
CA LEU A 234 1.83 -11.93 12.19
C LEU A 234 2.39 -13.32 11.90
N CYS A 235 1.65 -14.10 11.11
CA CYS A 235 2.16 -15.35 10.55
C CYS A 235 2.86 -15.05 9.23
N VAL A 236 4.11 -15.50 9.09
CA VAL A 236 4.85 -15.51 7.83
C VAL A 236 5.03 -16.96 7.39
N PHE A 237 4.77 -17.24 6.12
CA PHE A 237 4.87 -18.59 5.57
C PHE A 237 5.61 -18.65 4.23
N GLY A 238 6.14 -19.84 3.95
CA GLY A 238 6.96 -20.16 2.79
C GLY A 238 8.45 -20.13 3.12
N GLN A 239 9.15 -21.24 2.85
CA GLN A 239 10.56 -21.41 3.22
C GLN A 239 11.48 -20.33 2.61
N GLU A 240 11.22 -19.92 1.38
CA GLU A 240 11.98 -18.88 0.69
C GLU A 240 11.88 -17.55 1.45
N LEU A 241 10.66 -17.14 1.80
CA LEU A 241 10.44 -15.90 2.55
C LEU A 241 11.04 -15.98 3.96
N LEU A 242 10.82 -17.09 4.68
CA LEU A 242 11.37 -17.29 6.04
C LEU A 242 12.89 -17.17 6.07
N THR A 243 13.59 -17.67 5.05
CA THR A 243 15.06 -17.58 4.95
C THR A 243 15.57 -16.13 5.00
N HIS A 244 14.74 -15.15 4.61
CA HIS A 244 15.11 -13.74 4.56
C HIS A 244 14.61 -12.88 5.73
N VAL A 245 13.71 -13.39 6.55
CA VAL A 245 12.98 -12.57 7.54
C VAL A 245 12.97 -13.17 8.94
N ASP A 246 13.15 -14.48 9.10
CA ASP A 246 12.93 -15.17 10.39
C ASP A 246 13.82 -14.63 11.52
N GLU A 247 15.12 -14.52 11.26
CA GLU A 247 16.09 -14.01 12.24
C GLU A 247 15.82 -12.54 12.60
N GLU A 248 15.67 -11.66 11.61
CA GLU A 248 15.44 -10.23 11.83
C GLU A 248 14.09 -9.95 12.49
N LEU A 249 13.02 -10.67 12.13
CA LEU A 249 11.73 -10.54 12.82
C LEU A 249 11.79 -11.07 14.25
N THR A 250 12.56 -12.14 14.50
CA THR A 250 12.75 -12.64 15.86
C THR A 250 13.58 -11.68 16.71
N GLU A 251 14.58 -11.02 16.14
CA GLU A 251 15.34 -9.97 16.82
C GLU A 251 14.44 -8.75 17.12
N LEU A 252 13.61 -8.34 16.15
CA LEU A 252 12.76 -7.16 16.25
C LEU A 252 11.54 -7.36 17.18
N LEU A 253 10.84 -8.49 17.04
CA LEU A 253 9.56 -8.77 17.72
C LEU A 253 9.73 -9.69 18.95
N GLY A 254 10.90 -10.29 19.12
CA GLY A 254 11.19 -11.21 20.20
C GLY A 254 10.52 -12.58 19.99
N THR A 255 9.73 -13.00 20.97
CA THR A 255 9.28 -14.40 21.09
C THR A 255 8.37 -14.81 19.93
N VAL A 256 8.78 -15.84 19.21
CA VAL A 256 7.95 -16.57 18.25
C VAL A 256 6.83 -17.27 19.04
N LEU A 257 5.58 -17.12 18.60
CA LEU A 257 4.40 -17.79 19.17
C LEU A 257 4.29 -19.23 18.66
N ARG A 258 4.43 -19.39 17.34
CA ARG A 258 4.24 -20.68 16.66
C ARG A 258 5.25 -20.89 15.55
N ARG A 259 5.62 -22.15 15.33
CA ARG A 259 6.33 -22.60 14.13
C ARG A 259 5.60 -23.79 13.53
N GLY A 260 5.32 -23.74 12.23
CA GLY A 260 4.53 -24.76 11.54
C GLY A 260 3.19 -25.03 12.19
N GLY A 261 2.51 -23.99 12.69
CA GLY A 261 1.22 -24.09 13.40
C GLY A 261 1.29 -24.65 14.82
N ARG A 262 2.48 -24.91 15.36
CA ARG A 262 2.65 -25.46 16.71
C ARG A 262 3.23 -24.41 17.67
N PRO A 263 2.68 -24.26 18.89
CA PRO A 263 3.27 -23.38 19.89
C PRO A 263 4.73 -23.72 20.15
N VAL A 264 5.59 -22.70 20.14
CA VAL A 264 6.99 -22.84 20.55
C VAL A 264 7.14 -22.34 21.98
N GLY A 265 6.89 -23.23 22.95
CA GLY A 265 7.54 -23.14 24.26
C GLY A 265 7.05 -22.12 25.29
N ASN A 266 6.01 -21.32 25.06
CA ASN A 266 5.29 -20.64 26.15
C ASN A 266 4.11 -21.49 26.65
N VAL A 267 4.38 -22.78 26.94
CA VAL A 267 3.46 -23.58 27.76
C VAL A 267 3.68 -23.12 29.18
N TRP A 268 2.81 -22.24 29.69
CA TRP A 268 2.62 -22.11 31.13
C TRP A 268 2.11 -23.46 31.63
N SER A 269 3.02 -24.36 31.99
CA SER A 269 2.67 -25.51 32.80
C SER A 269 2.31 -24.97 34.18
N PHE A 270 1.02 -24.73 34.41
CA PHE A 270 0.51 -24.72 35.77
C PHE A 270 0.77 -26.12 36.32
N GLY A 271 1.74 -26.22 37.23
CA GLY A 271 1.97 -27.43 38.01
C GLY A 271 0.73 -27.81 38.83
N PRO A 272 0.63 -29.07 39.27
CA PRO A 272 -0.57 -29.67 39.86
C PRO A 272 -1.09 -28.93 41.09
#